data_AF-A0AA95MV85-F1
#
_entry.id   AF-A0AA95MV85-F1
#
_cell.length_a   1.000
_cell.length_b   1.000
_cell.length_c   1.000
_cell.angle_alpha   90.00
_cell.angle_beta   90.00
_cell.angle_gamma   90.00
#
_symmetry.space_group_name_H-M   'P 1'
#
loop_
_entity.id
_entity.type
_entity.pdbx_description
1 polymer ?
#
loop_
_entity_poly.entity_id
_entity_poly.type
_entity_poly.pdbx_seq_one_letter_code
_entity_poly.pdbx_strand_id
1 'polypeptide(L)'
;MSRKNNWTVIFIYNLMLFFIFKISFKTLVEIAVAAETFPNSNYLMVLLSTIIGIGLLAIGVRRYIFISSKDEKERHKLRNIFLFTTPVPFIIYMGLMINTW
;
A
#
# COMPACT_ATOMS: atom_id res chain seq x y z
N MET A 1 -9.85 -15.38 -18.26
CA MET A 1 -8.52 -14.73 -18.22
C MET A 1 -7.52 -15.76 -17.73
N SER A 2 -6.34 -15.88 -18.34
CA SER A 2 -5.33 -16.85 -17.90
C SER A 2 -4.79 -16.47 -16.52
N ARG A 3 -4.53 -17.45 -15.65
CA ARG A 3 -3.89 -17.29 -14.32
C ARG A 3 -2.63 -16.40 -14.39
N LYS A 4 -1.91 -16.39 -15.53
CA LYS A 4 -0.74 -15.55 -15.82
C LYS A 4 -1.03 -14.03 -15.74
N ASN A 5 -2.23 -13.60 -16.13
CA ASN A 5 -2.63 -12.17 -16.06
C ASN A 5 -2.83 -11.70 -14.62
N ASN A 6 -3.41 -12.54 -13.75
CA ASN A 6 -3.66 -12.17 -12.36
C ASN A 6 -2.35 -11.93 -11.58
N TRP A 7 -1.34 -12.76 -11.82
CA TRP A 7 -0.01 -12.59 -11.22
C TRP A 7 0.71 -11.33 -11.69
N THR A 8 0.57 -10.98 -12.97
CA THR A 8 1.15 -9.75 -13.52
C THR A 8 0.54 -8.51 -12.85
N VAL A 9 -0.78 -8.52 -12.64
CA VAL A 9 -1.48 -7.43 -11.94
C VAL A 9 -1.05 -7.31 -10.48
N ILE A 10 -0.86 -8.44 -9.79
CA ILE A 10 -0.31 -8.45 -8.42
C ILE A 10 1.10 -7.87 -8.39
N PHE A 11 1.95 -8.23 -9.35
CA PHE A 11 3.32 -7.72 -9.43
C PHE A 11 3.32 -6.19 -9.62
N ILE A 12 2.55 -5.68 -10.59
CA ILE A 12 2.40 -4.24 -10.84
C ILE A 12 1.88 -3.54 -9.58
N TYR A 13 0.86 -4.10 -8.92
CA TYR A 13 0.32 -3.56 -7.69
C TYR A 13 1.37 -3.41 -6.58
N ASN A 14 2.17 -4.46 -6.33
CA ASN A 14 3.23 -4.40 -5.33
C ASN A 14 4.31 -3.38 -5.69
N LEU A 15 4.62 -3.24 -6.98
CA LEU A 15 5.59 -2.28 -7.48
C LEU A 15 5.10 -0.83 -7.29
N MET A 16 3.80 -0.57 -7.55
CA MET A 16 3.16 0.72 -7.26
C MET A 16 3.14 1.01 -5.74
N LEU A 17 2.76 0.02 -4.92
CA LEU A 17 2.81 0.16 -3.46
C LEU A 17 4.20 0.54 -2.97
N PHE A 18 5.24 -0.14 -3.46
CA PHE A 18 6.62 0.14 -3.08
C PHE A 18 7.02 1.60 -3.38
N PHE A 19 6.67 2.11 -4.57
CA PHE A 19 6.95 3.50 -4.91
C PHE A 19 6.18 4.49 -4.05
N ILE A 20 4.89 4.25 -3.81
CA ILE A 20 4.07 5.10 -2.93
C ILE A 20 4.67 5.15 -1.53
N PHE A 21 4.97 3.99 -0.94
CA PHE A 21 5.61 3.92 0.37
C PHE A 21 6.96 4.64 0.38
N LYS A 22 7.81 4.43 -0.62
CA LYS A 22 9.13 5.08 -0.69
C LYS A 22 9.00 6.61 -0.72
N ILE A 23 8.12 7.14 -1.57
CA ILE A 23 7.92 8.59 -1.71
C ILE A 23 7.31 9.15 -0.44
N SER A 24 6.22 8.56 0.05
CA SER A 24 5.55 9.01 1.27
C SER A 24 6.47 8.95 2.49
N PHE A 25 7.29 7.90 2.64
CA PHE A 25 8.28 7.80 3.72
C PHE A 25 9.23 8.98 3.69
N LYS A 26 9.85 9.22 2.52
CA LYS A 26 10.81 10.30 2.33
C LYS A 26 10.17 11.64 2.67
N THR A 27 8.97 11.92 2.17
CA THR A 27 8.25 13.18 2.46
C THR A 27 7.92 13.31 3.95
N LEU A 28 7.47 12.24 4.61
CA LEU A 28 7.16 12.29 6.04
C LEU A 28 8.40 12.54 6.90
N VAL A 29 9.53 11.89 6.57
CA VAL A 29 10.82 12.14 7.24
C VAL A 29 11.29 13.58 7.00
N GLU A 30 11.23 14.08 5.77
CA GLU A 30 11.61 15.47 5.45
C GLU A 30 10.78 16.49 6.24
N ILE A 31 9.45 16.29 6.30
CA ILE A 31 8.55 17.17 7.06
C ILE A 31 8.89 17.14 8.54
N ALA A 32 9.13 15.94 9.08
CA ALA A 32 9.30 15.78 10.51
C ALA A 32 10.70 16.24 10.98
N VAL A 33 11.75 16.11 10.15
CA VAL A 33 13.10 16.62 10.45
C VAL A 33 13.13 18.15 10.37
N ALA A 34 12.37 18.73 9.45
CA ALA A 34 12.29 20.18 9.28
C ALA A 34 11.31 20.87 10.26
N ALA A 35 10.51 20.10 10.99
CA ALA A 35 9.46 20.65 11.85
C ALA A 35 10.00 21.03 13.23
N GLU A 36 9.84 22.30 13.60
CA GLU A 36 10.09 22.76 14.98
C GLU A 36 9.03 22.23 15.96
N THR A 37 7.83 21.93 15.47
CA THR A 37 6.72 21.33 16.23
C THR A 37 6.17 20.11 15.51
N PHE A 38 6.16 18.96 16.20
CA PHE A 38 5.75 17.68 15.65
C PHE A 38 4.68 17.00 16.54
N PRO A 39 3.65 16.37 15.97
CA PRO A 39 3.29 16.30 14.54
C PRO A 39 2.57 17.56 14.05
N ASN A 40 2.92 18.05 12.85
CA ASN A 40 2.26 19.19 12.22
C ASN A 40 1.16 18.75 11.22
N SER A 41 0.35 19.71 10.76
CA SER A 41 -0.75 19.46 9.82
C SER A 41 -0.28 18.85 8.50
N ASN A 42 0.88 19.27 7.99
CA ASN A 42 1.46 18.74 6.75
C ASN A 42 1.81 17.25 6.88
N TYR A 43 2.40 16.86 8.02
CA TYR A 43 2.71 15.46 8.32
C TYR A 43 1.43 14.61 8.34
N LEU A 44 0.38 15.09 9.01
CA LEU A 44 -0.92 14.41 9.07
C LEU A 44 -1.58 14.31 7.69
N MET A 45 -1.52 15.35 6.86
CA MET A 45 -2.06 15.31 5.50
C MET A 45 -1.35 14.28 4.62
N VAL A 46 -0.01 14.23 4.66
CA VAL A 46 0.76 13.25 3.88
C VAL A 46 0.48 11.83 4.38
N LEU A 47 0.38 11.63 5.70
CA LEU A 47 0.03 10.33 6.28
C LEU A 47 -1.37 9.87 5.83
N LEU A 48 -2.38 10.74 5.95
CA LEU A 48 -3.77 10.42 5.58
C LEU A 48 -3.92 10.18 4.07
N SER A 49 -3.31 11.03 3.23
CA SER A 49 -3.34 10.84 1.78
C SER A 49 -2.66 9.54 1.35
N THR A 50 -1.58 9.14 2.03
CA THR A 50 -0.91 7.85 1.79
C THR A 50 -1.83 6.68 2.15
N ILE A 51 -2.49 6.73 3.32
CA ILE A 51 -3.45 5.69 3.75
C ILE A 51 -4.61 5.58 2.76
N ILE A 52 -5.22 6.70 2.38
CA ILE A 52 -6.35 6.73 1.44
C ILE A 52 -5.91 6.23 0.06
N GLY A 53 -4.77 6.68 -0.45
CA GLY A 53 -4.23 6.28 -1.75
C GLY A 53 -3.97 4.78 -1.84
N ILE A 54 -3.34 4.20 -0.82
CA ILE A 54 -3.11 2.75 -0.71
C ILE A 54 -4.44 2.00 -0.64
N GLY A 55 -5.40 2.50 0.14
CA GLY A 55 -6.74 1.92 0.26
C GLY A 55 -7.49 1.85 -1.08
N LEU A 56 -7.49 2.95 -1.83
CA LEU A 56 -8.13 3.02 -3.15
C LEU A 56 -7.46 2.06 -4.14
N LEU A 57 -6.13 2.00 -4.16
CA LEU A 57 -5.36 1.06 -4.98
C LEU A 57 -5.71 -0.40 -4.64
N ALA A 58 -5.76 -0.73 -3.35
CA ALA A 58 -6.10 -2.08 -2.88
C ALA A 58 -7.52 -2.48 -3.30
N ILE A 59 -8.50 -1.58 -3.16
CA ILE A 59 -9.89 -1.80 -3.58
C ILE A 59 -9.97 -2.00 -5.11
N GLY A 60 -9.28 -1.16 -5.88
CA GLY A 60 -9.25 -1.22 -7.34
C GLY A 60 -8.73 -2.55 -7.84
N VAL A 61 -7.57 -2.99 -7.34
CA VAL A 61 -6.98 -4.27 -7.79
C VAL A 61 -7.76 -5.47 -7.28
N ARG A 62 -8.31 -5.41 -6.06
CA ARG A 62 -9.21 -6.46 -5.54
C ARG A 62 -10.44 -6.62 -6.44
N ARG A 63 -11.05 -5.52 -6.87
CA ARG A 63 -12.21 -5.53 -7.77
C ARG A 63 -11.85 -6.11 -9.14
N TYR A 64 -10.69 -5.72 -9.69
CA TYR A 64 -10.20 -6.25 -10.97
C TYR A 64 -10.00 -7.77 -10.92
N ILE A 65 -9.33 -8.28 -9.88
CA ILE A 65 -9.07 -9.71 -9.71
C ILE A 65 -10.37 -10.50 -9.50
N PHE A 66 -11.30 -9.95 -8.70
CA PHE A 66 -12.57 -10.61 -8.42
C PHE A 66 -13.46 -10.77 -9.68
N ILE A 67 -13.43 -9.79 -10.59
CA ILE A 67 -14.12 -9.84 -11.88
C ILE A 67 -13.40 -10.78 -12.86
N SER A 68 -12.07 -10.79 -12.86
CA SER A 68 -11.25 -11.60 -13.78
C SER A 68 -11.27 -13.11 -13.47
N SER A 69 -11.34 -13.49 -12.20
CA SER A 69 -11.20 -14.88 -11.77
C SER A 69 -12.55 -15.61 -11.72
N LYS A 70 -12.74 -16.63 -12.56
CA LYS A 70 -13.94 -17.48 -12.55
C LYS A 70 -13.91 -18.54 -11.44
N ASP A 71 -12.73 -19.00 -11.04
CA ASP A 71 -12.54 -20.01 -9.99
C ASP A 71 -12.57 -19.39 -8.59
N GLU A 72 -13.37 -19.97 -7.69
CA GLU A 72 -13.55 -19.53 -6.31
C GLU A 72 -12.34 -19.86 -5.42
N LYS A 73 -11.65 -21.00 -5.64
CA LYS A 73 -10.41 -21.32 -4.94
C LYS A 73 -9.30 -20.33 -5.28
N GLU A 74 -9.20 -19.93 -6.54
CA GLU A 74 -8.22 -18.95 -6.98
C GLU A 74 -8.53 -17.55 -6.41
N ARG A 75 -9.82 -17.16 -6.36
CA ARG A 75 -10.25 -15.92 -5.70
C ARG A 75 -9.86 -15.88 -4.22
N HIS A 76 -10.08 -16.96 -3.48
CA HIS A 76 -9.69 -17.05 -2.06
C HIS A 76 -8.18 -16.95 -1.87
N LYS A 77 -7.38 -17.63 -2.70
CA LYS A 77 -5.92 -17.55 -2.64
C LYS A 77 -5.40 -16.14 -2.90
N LEU A 78 -5.91 -15.48 -3.95
CA LEU A 78 -5.49 -14.12 -4.31
C LEU A 78 -5.94 -13.09 -3.26
N ARG A 79 -7.13 -13.28 -2.67
CA ARG A 79 -7.62 -12.46 -1.56
C ARG A 79 -6.69 -12.54 -0.35
N ASN A 80 -6.24 -13.73 0.02
CA ASN A 80 -5.30 -13.90 1.12
C ASN A 80 -3.96 -13.23 0.81
N ILE A 81 -3.41 -13.40 -0.39
CA ILE A 81 -2.16 -12.73 -0.79
C ILE A 81 -2.32 -11.22 -0.65
N PHE A 82 -3.41 -10.63 -1.16
CA PHE A 82 -3.70 -9.21 -1.01
C PHE A 82 -3.81 -8.76 0.45
N LEU A 83 -4.48 -9.56 1.28
CA LEU A 83 -4.61 -9.32 2.71
C LEU A 83 -3.28 -9.38 3.45
N PHE A 84 -2.26 -10.05 2.93
CA PHE A 84 -0.92 -10.02 3.51
C PHE A 84 -0.07 -8.92 2.88
N THR A 85 -0.08 -8.75 1.57
CA THR A 85 0.80 -7.80 0.86
C THR A 85 0.42 -6.34 1.05
N THR A 86 -0.78 -6.02 1.53
CA THR A 86 -1.20 -4.63 1.73
C THR A 86 -0.90 -4.13 3.16
N PRO A 87 -1.35 -4.82 4.22
CA PRO A 87 -1.09 -4.37 5.58
C PRO A 87 0.32 -4.71 6.08
N VAL A 88 0.98 -5.78 5.61
CA VAL A 88 2.34 -6.11 6.09
C VAL A 88 3.35 -5.01 5.72
N PRO A 89 3.43 -4.52 4.48
CA PRO A 89 4.31 -3.40 4.15
C PRO A 89 3.90 -2.11 4.86
N PHE A 90 2.60 -1.90 5.08
CA PHE A 90 2.10 -0.76 5.84
C PHE A 90 2.52 -0.80 7.32
N ILE A 91 2.46 -1.97 7.96
CA ILE A 91 2.89 -2.17 9.35
C ILE A 91 4.41 -2.03 9.46
N ILE A 92 5.17 -2.62 8.54
CA ILE A 92 6.63 -2.43 8.45
C ILE A 92 6.96 -0.95 8.25
N TYR A 93 6.23 -0.26 7.37
CA TYR A 93 6.37 1.17 7.12
C TYR A 93 6.11 2.02 8.37
N MET A 94 5.03 1.76 9.09
CA MET A 94 4.71 2.45 10.35
C MET A 94 5.77 2.14 11.43
N GLY A 95 6.23 0.89 11.53
CA GLY A 95 7.27 0.49 12.47
C GLY A 95 8.64 1.12 12.17
N LEU A 96 9.01 1.24 10.90
CA LEU A 96 10.22 1.97 10.48
C LEU A 96 10.13 3.45 10.81
N MET A 97 8.97 4.08 10.60
CA MET A 97 8.77 5.48 10.99
C MET A 97 8.90 5.69 12.50
N ILE A 98 8.44 4.77 13.34
CA ILE A 98 8.58 4.89 14.81
C ILE A 98 10.05 4.80 15.26
N ASN A 99 10.86 3.95 14.62
CA ASN A 99 12.27 3.72 15.01
C ASN A 99 13.25 4.76 14.46
N THR A 100 12.82 5.66 13.58
CA THR A 100 13.67 6.74 13.03
C THR A 100 13.63 8.04 13.83
N TRP A 101 12.98 8.04 15.01
CA TRP A 101 12.92 9.18 15.94
C TRP A 101 13.56 8.82 17.28
#